data_AF-A0AAE4LEQ1-F1
#
_entry.id   AF-A0AAE4LEQ1-F1
#
_cell.length_a   1.000
_cell.length_b   1.000
_cell.length_c   1.000
_cell.angle_alpha   90.00
_cell.angle_beta   90.00
_cell.angle_gamma   90.00
#
_symmetry.space_group_name_H-M   'P 1'
#
loop_
_entity.id
_entity.type
_entity.pdbx_description
1 polymer ?
#
loop_
_entity_poly.entity_id
_entity_poly.type
_entity_poly.pdbx_seq_one_letter_code
_entity_poly.pdbx_strand_id
1 'polypeptide(L)'
;MKSYFIFTIVLTVAYLVYYAVIIVQDLYGKKGNSKPEEEVFDLGAPEDEQSVSVTESDTGFNVGNEKYETDVAPTASPAPQETETADNNGEIAVAEKLKRLKAQAEEQMEETETYLSDAYTADELYKAMLAKGKTDNRPELVWKPLKDRL
;
A
#
# COMPACT_ATOMS: atom_id res chain seq x y z
N MET A 1 -43.25 26.99 -47.73
CA MET A 1 -42.48 26.51 -46.57
C MET A 1 -41.39 27.55 -46.27
N LYS A 2 -41.29 28.05 -45.04
CA LYS A 2 -40.29 29.07 -44.65
C LYS A 2 -38.88 28.53 -44.96
N SER A 3 -38.04 29.31 -45.65
CA SER A 3 -36.66 28.91 -46.01
C SER A 3 -35.84 28.43 -44.81
N TYR A 4 -36.13 28.94 -43.61
CA TYR A 4 -35.54 28.49 -42.36
C TYR A 4 -35.72 26.99 -42.09
N PHE A 5 -36.80 26.37 -42.56
CA PHE A 5 -37.06 24.94 -42.39
C PHE A 5 -36.07 24.07 -43.18
N ILE A 6 -35.69 24.49 -44.40
CA ILE A 6 -34.68 23.77 -45.17
C ILE A 6 -33.30 23.94 -44.54
N PHE A 7 -33.01 25.15 -44.03
CA PHE A 7 -31.75 25.43 -43.33
C PHE A 7 -31.60 24.59 -42.05
N THR A 8 -32.66 24.48 -41.24
CA THR A 8 -32.63 23.64 -40.04
C THR A 8 -32.42 22.17 -40.39
N ILE A 9 -33.08 21.66 -41.44
CA ILE A 9 -32.89 20.26 -41.88
C ILE A 9 -31.45 20.02 -42.31
N VAL A 10 -30.88 20.91 -43.13
CA VAL A 10 -29.49 20.78 -43.60
C VAL A 10 -28.52 20.81 -42.43
N LEU A 11 -28.72 21.73 -41.47
CA LEU A 11 -27.89 21.84 -40.27
C LEU A 11 -27.97 20.56 -39.41
N THR A 12 -29.17 20.00 -39.21
CA THR A 12 -29.37 18.77 -38.47
C THR A 12 -28.68 17.58 -39.14
N VAL A 13 -28.78 17.46 -40.47
CA VAL A 13 -28.10 16.38 -41.22
C VAL A 13 -26.58 16.55 -41.15
N ALA A 14 -26.06 17.77 -41.31
CA ALA A 14 -24.63 18.04 -41.20
C ALA A 14 -24.09 17.69 -39.80
N TYR A 15 -24.84 18.03 -38.75
CA TYR A 15 -24.51 17.68 -37.37
C TYR A 15 -24.48 16.16 -37.17
N LEU A 16 -25.47 15.43 -37.70
CA LEU A 16 -25.48 13.96 -37.64
C LEU A 16 -24.28 13.33 -38.34
N VAL A 17 -23.92 13.82 -39.53
CA VAL A 17 -22.74 13.34 -40.28
C VAL A 17 -21.45 13.62 -39.53
N TYR A 18 -21.32 14.80 -38.90
CA TYR A 18 -20.16 15.14 -38.07
C TYR A 18 -19.94 14.12 -36.94
N TYR A 19 -20.98 13.80 -36.18
CA TYR A 19 -20.88 12.77 -35.13
C TYR A 19 -20.65 11.37 -35.67
N ALA A 20 -21.27 11.01 -36.81
CA ALA A 20 -21.03 9.71 -37.43
C ALA A 20 -19.55 9.53 -37.82
N VAL A 21 -18.92 10.58 -38.37
CA VAL A 21 -17.48 10.56 -38.70
C VAL A 21 -16.62 10.45 -37.44
N ILE A 22 -16.95 11.19 -36.36
CA ILE A 22 -16.21 11.09 -35.09
C ILE A 22 -16.31 9.68 -34.51
N ILE A 23 -17.51 9.10 -34.48
CA ILE A 23 -17.72 7.75 -33.96
C ILE A 23 -17.00 6.71 -34.84
N VAL A 24 -17.01 6.87 -36.17
CA VAL A 24 -16.26 5.99 -37.08
C VAL A 24 -14.75 6.17 -36.89
N GLN A 25 -14.26 7.38 -36.68
CA GLN A 25 -12.86 7.62 -36.33
C GLN A 25 -12.51 7.12 -34.92
N ASP A 26 -13.45 7.05 -33.99
CA ASP A 26 -13.22 6.47 -32.67
C ASP A 26 -13.23 4.92 -32.74
N LEU A 27 -14.15 4.37 -33.54
CA LEU A 27 -14.33 2.92 -33.73
C LEU A 27 -13.27 2.30 -34.64
N TYR A 28 -12.85 3.01 -35.68
CA TYR A 28 -11.89 2.57 -36.70
C TYR A 28 -10.60 3.39 -36.72
N GLY A 29 -10.48 4.44 -35.90
CA GLY A 29 -9.22 5.15 -35.70
C GLY A 29 -8.28 4.22 -34.98
N LYS A 30 -7.50 3.51 -35.80
CA LYS A 30 -6.25 2.82 -35.48
C LYS A 30 -5.93 2.82 -33.97
N LYS A 31 -6.47 1.84 -33.26
CA LYS A 31 -6.10 1.50 -31.88
C LYS A 31 -4.66 0.96 -31.86
N GLY A 32 -3.69 1.83 -32.11
CA GLY A 32 -2.31 1.41 -32.28
C GLY A 32 -1.48 2.42 -33.03
N ASN A 33 -1.19 3.55 -32.41
CA ASN A 33 0.20 4.03 -32.35
C ASN A 33 0.40 5.08 -31.25
N SER A 34 -0.14 4.84 -30.04
CA SER A 34 0.65 5.23 -28.90
C SER A 34 1.84 4.29 -28.93
N LYS A 35 2.96 4.73 -29.53
CA LYS A 35 4.24 4.22 -29.06
C LYS A 35 4.14 4.25 -27.53
N PRO A 36 4.41 3.15 -26.82
CA PRO A 36 4.55 3.30 -25.39
C PRO A 36 5.62 4.37 -25.21
N GLU A 37 5.26 5.52 -24.63
CA GLU A 37 6.22 6.43 -24.00
C GLU A 37 6.71 5.77 -22.69
N GLU A 38 6.89 4.44 -22.71
CA GLU A 38 7.71 3.76 -21.73
C GLU A 38 9.14 4.11 -22.15
N GLU A 39 9.75 5.00 -21.37
CA GLU A 39 11.20 5.12 -21.37
C GLU A 39 11.78 3.74 -21.05
N VAL A 40 12.22 3.04 -22.08
CA VAL A 40 13.01 1.82 -21.90
C VAL A 40 14.39 2.31 -21.49
N PHE A 41 14.65 2.32 -20.19
CA PHE A 41 16.01 2.52 -19.69
C PHE A 41 16.84 1.35 -20.17
N ASP A 42 17.68 1.60 -21.17
CA ASP A 42 18.71 0.66 -21.61
C ASP A 42 19.80 0.67 -20.52
N LEU A 43 19.53 -0.06 -19.44
CA LEU A 43 20.55 -0.49 -18.50
C LEU A 43 21.42 -1.44 -19.30
N GLY A 44 22.47 -0.89 -19.95
CA GLY A 44 23.44 -1.67 -20.69
C GLY A 44 23.91 -2.87 -19.89
N ALA A 45 24.45 -3.89 -20.58
CA ALA A 45 24.85 -5.17 -20.02
C ALA A 45 25.31 -5.04 -18.57
N PRO A 46 24.71 -5.78 -17.61
CA PRO A 46 24.96 -5.57 -16.20
C PRO A 46 26.48 -5.60 -15.99
N GLU A 47 27.07 -4.45 -15.64
CA GLU A 47 28.33 -4.54 -14.92
C GLU A 47 27.98 -5.36 -13.68
N ASP A 48 28.73 -6.44 -13.47
CA ASP A 48 28.62 -7.26 -12.28
C ASP A 48 29.00 -6.39 -11.08
N GLU A 49 28.07 -5.54 -10.64
CA GLU A 49 28.21 -4.77 -9.41
C GLU A 49 28.33 -5.81 -8.30
N GLN A 50 29.55 -5.92 -7.77
CA GLN A 50 29.91 -6.88 -6.75
C GLN A 50 29.02 -6.66 -5.53
N SER A 51 27.93 -7.43 -5.41
CA SER A 51 27.00 -7.30 -4.30
C SER A 51 27.75 -7.56 -2.98
N VAL A 52 27.68 -6.60 -2.06
CA VAL A 52 28.34 -6.71 -0.78
C VAL A 52 27.45 -7.57 0.13
N SER A 53 27.94 -8.75 0.50
CA SER A 53 27.19 -9.69 1.33
C SER A 53 27.03 -9.17 2.76
N VAL A 54 25.82 -9.24 3.30
CA VAL A 54 25.56 -8.96 4.72
C VAL A 54 25.50 -10.29 5.48
N THR A 55 26.31 -10.44 6.52
CA THR A 55 26.36 -11.66 7.36
C THR A 55 26.06 -11.30 8.80
N GLU A 56 25.01 -11.88 9.36
CA GLU A 56 24.65 -11.76 10.78
C GLU A 56 25.58 -12.62 11.64
N SER A 57 25.98 -12.10 12.80
CA SER A 57 26.79 -12.78 13.81
C SER A 57 26.15 -12.56 15.18
N ASP A 58 26.48 -13.38 16.17
CA ASP A 58 25.92 -13.29 17.53
C ASP A 58 26.09 -11.91 18.19
N THR A 59 27.01 -11.08 17.67
CA THR A 59 27.34 -9.72 18.16
C THR A 59 26.90 -8.59 17.22
N GLY A 60 26.16 -8.86 16.13
CA GLY A 60 25.70 -7.81 15.19
C GLY A 60 25.66 -8.24 13.72
N PHE A 61 25.80 -7.29 12.79
CA PHE A 61 25.82 -7.53 11.34
C PHE A 61 27.17 -7.14 10.75
N ASN A 62 27.64 -7.86 9.74
CA ASN A 62 28.87 -7.53 9.00
C ASN A 62 28.52 -7.26 7.54
N VAL A 63 29.14 -6.23 6.95
CA VAL A 63 28.93 -5.84 5.55
C VAL A 63 30.23 -6.12 4.80
N GLY A 64 30.23 -7.12 3.93
CA GLY A 64 31.43 -7.59 3.23
C GLY A 64 32.45 -8.18 4.20
N ASN A 65 33.68 -7.67 4.16
CA ASN A 65 34.78 -8.09 5.03
C ASN A 65 34.92 -7.21 6.29
N GLU A 66 34.05 -6.21 6.45
CA GLU A 66 34.14 -5.25 7.55
C GLU A 66 33.30 -5.72 8.73
N LYS A 67 33.94 -5.77 9.90
CA LYS A 67 33.29 -6.20 11.15
C LYS A 67 32.69 -5.01 11.87
N TYR A 68 31.37 -4.98 11.96
CA TYR A 68 30.65 -3.98 12.75
C TYR A 68 30.17 -4.64 14.04
N GLU A 69 30.73 -4.22 15.18
CA GLU A 69 30.25 -4.65 16.49
C GLU A 69 29.24 -3.62 17.01
N THR A 70 28.02 -4.08 17.27
CA THR A 70 27.07 -3.32 18.07
C THR A 70 27.36 -3.68 19.52
N ASP A 71 27.72 -2.70 20.36
CA ASP A 71 27.87 -2.89 21.80
C ASP A 71 26.47 -3.13 22.40
N VAL A 72 26.02 -4.37 22.32
CA VAL A 72 24.84 -4.82 23.04
C VAL A 72 25.29 -5.00 24.47
N ALA A 73 25.11 -3.96 25.29
CA ALA A 73 25.23 -4.08 26.73
C ALA A 73 24.41 -5.31 27.16
N PRO A 74 25.03 -6.35 27.73
CA PRO A 74 24.37 -7.62 27.94
C PRO A 74 23.34 -7.41 29.05
N THR A 75 22.06 -7.31 28.68
CA THR A 75 20.99 -7.71 29.59
C THR A 75 21.00 -9.23 29.64
N ALA A 76 22.04 -9.77 30.28
CA ALA A 76 22.05 -11.13 30.75
C ALA A 76 20.93 -11.24 31.79
N SER A 77 19.86 -11.94 31.44
CA SER A 77 19.07 -12.63 32.44
C SER A 77 18.70 -14.02 31.95
N PRO A 78 18.84 -15.03 32.84
CA PRO A 78 19.07 -16.41 32.46
C PRO A 78 17.79 -17.05 31.93
N ALA A 79 17.95 -17.87 30.89
CA ALA A 79 16.97 -18.90 30.55
C ALA A 79 16.75 -19.80 31.77
N PRO A 80 15.52 -19.98 32.27
CA PRO A 80 15.19 -21.12 33.12
C PRO A 80 14.52 -22.17 32.24
N GLN A 81 15.23 -23.29 32.16
CA GLN A 81 14.79 -24.60 31.71
C GLN A 81 13.32 -24.88 32.04
N GLU A 82 12.59 -25.39 31.06
CA GLU A 82 11.27 -25.98 31.25
C GLU A 82 11.43 -27.27 32.06
N THR A 83 11.28 -27.17 33.38
CA THR A 83 10.87 -28.30 34.21
C THR A 83 9.34 -28.30 34.27
N GLU A 84 8.74 -29.24 33.55
CA GLU A 84 7.35 -29.64 33.73
C GLU A 84 7.15 -30.17 35.15
N THR A 85 6.51 -29.38 36.01
CA THR A 85 5.70 -29.92 37.11
C THR A 85 4.41 -29.12 37.19
N ALA A 86 3.31 -29.87 37.07
CA ALA A 86 1.94 -29.44 37.23
C ALA A 86 1.72 -28.66 38.54
N ASP A 87 1.01 -27.53 38.45
CA ASP A 87 -0.17 -27.26 39.27
C ASP A 87 -0.75 -25.88 38.95
N ASN A 88 -2.08 -25.80 39.09
CA ASN A 88 -2.98 -24.71 38.72
C ASN A 88 -2.72 -23.33 39.40
N ASN A 89 -1.52 -23.10 39.93
CA ASN A 89 -1.00 -21.81 40.42
C ASN A 89 -0.06 -21.13 39.41
N GLY A 90 0.36 -21.82 38.34
CA GLY A 90 1.28 -21.29 37.35
C GLY A 90 0.70 -20.16 36.50
N GLU A 91 -0.60 -20.18 36.21
CA GLU A 91 -1.25 -19.22 35.30
C GLU A 91 -1.25 -17.79 35.87
N ILE A 92 -1.45 -17.64 37.19
CA ILE A 92 -1.37 -16.33 37.87
C ILE A 92 0.07 -15.82 37.88
N ALA A 93 1.05 -16.70 38.13
CA ALA A 93 2.46 -16.34 38.13
C ALA A 93 2.97 -15.97 36.71
N VAL A 94 2.49 -16.66 35.68
CA VAL A 94 2.80 -16.37 34.27
C VAL A 94 2.13 -15.06 33.83
N ALA A 95 0.87 -14.83 34.23
CA ALA A 95 0.17 -13.58 33.95
C ALA A 95 0.82 -12.37 34.64
N GLU A 96 1.28 -12.52 35.89
CA GLU A 96 2.01 -11.46 36.59
C GLU A 96 3.38 -11.18 35.96
N LYS A 97 4.09 -12.24 35.54
CA LYS A 97 5.35 -12.11 34.78
C LYS A 97 5.14 -11.43 33.43
N LEU A 98 4.08 -11.79 32.69
CA LEU A 98 3.71 -11.13 31.43
C LEU A 98 3.38 -9.65 31.63
N LYS A 99 2.69 -9.30 32.72
CA LYS A 99 2.43 -7.89 33.06
C LYS A 99 3.72 -7.13 33.34
N ARG A 100 4.67 -7.73 34.07
CA ARG A 100 5.99 -7.12 34.33
C ARG A 100 6.83 -6.99 33.05
N LEU A 101 6.85 -8.02 32.21
CA LEU A 101 7.52 -7.98 30.90
C LEU A 101 6.90 -6.92 29.98
N LYS A 102 5.57 -6.81 29.96
CA LYS A 102 4.87 -5.77 29.20
C LYS A 102 5.19 -4.37 29.72
N ALA A 103 5.17 -4.16 31.03
CA ALA A 103 5.51 -2.87 31.63
C ALA A 103 6.97 -2.48 31.37
N GLN A 104 7.91 -3.44 31.46
CA GLN A 104 9.32 -3.20 31.14
C GLN A 104 9.52 -2.88 29.65
N ALA A 105 8.80 -3.56 28.76
CA ALA A 105 8.85 -3.28 27.33
C ALA A 105 8.25 -1.91 26.99
N GLU A 106 7.16 -1.52 27.66
CA GLU A 106 6.50 -0.21 27.49
C GLU A 106 7.36 0.93 28.06
N GLU A 107 8.06 0.72 29.17
CA GLU A 107 9.02 1.69 29.74
C GLU A 107 10.26 1.91 28.85
N GLN A 108 10.68 0.87 28.12
CA GLN A 108 11.78 0.97 27.15
C GLN A 108 11.34 1.40 25.76
N MET A 109 10.03 1.58 25.52
CA MET A 109 9.52 2.02 24.23
C MET A 109 9.45 3.55 24.21
N GLU A 110 10.13 4.16 23.24
CA GLU A 110 9.98 5.60 23.01
C GLU A 110 8.56 5.91 22.57
N GLU A 111 7.95 6.96 23.15
CA GLU A 111 6.67 7.49 22.69
C GLU A 111 6.83 7.99 21.26
N THR A 112 6.34 7.20 20.31
CA THR A 112 6.33 7.54 18.89
C THR A 112 4.91 7.92 18.51
N GLU A 113 4.72 9.16 18.06
CA GLU A 113 3.44 9.57 17.51
C GLU A 113 3.23 8.87 16.17
N THR A 114 2.08 8.22 16.01
CA THR A 114 1.67 7.62 14.74
C THR A 114 1.36 8.73 13.74
N TYR A 115 2.32 8.99 12.84
CA TYR A 115 2.11 9.90 11.72
C TYR A 115 1.53 9.16 10.52
N LEU A 116 0.33 9.55 10.12
CA LEU A 116 -0.28 9.15 8.86
C LEU A 116 -0.44 10.41 8.01
N SER A 117 0.32 10.48 6.91
CA SER A 117 0.26 11.62 5.97
C SER A 117 -1.15 11.85 5.41
N ASP A 118 -1.94 10.79 5.34
CA ASP A 118 -3.31 10.80 4.83
C ASP A 118 -4.23 9.89 5.68
N ALA A 119 -4.53 10.32 6.91
CA ALA A 119 -5.48 9.62 7.76
C ALA A 119 -6.93 9.90 7.32
N TYR A 120 -7.72 8.84 7.16
CA TYR A 120 -9.18 8.96 7.14
C TYR A 120 -9.72 8.98 8.56
N THR A 121 -10.49 10.01 8.89
CA THR A 121 -11.33 9.97 10.09
C THR A 121 -12.49 9.01 9.91
N ALA A 122 -13.05 8.51 11.01
CA ALA A 122 -14.18 7.57 10.96
C ALA A 122 -15.39 8.14 10.18
N ASP A 123 -15.65 9.44 10.34
CA ASP A 123 -16.75 10.13 9.65
C ASP A 123 -16.52 10.26 8.14
N GLU A 124 -15.27 10.52 7.72
CA GLU A 124 -14.91 10.60 6.30
C GLU A 124 -15.03 9.24 5.63
N LEU A 125 -14.61 8.17 6.32
CA LEU A 125 -14.75 6.80 5.82
C LEU A 125 -16.22 6.41 5.63
N TYR A 126 -17.07 6.76 6.59
CA TYR A 126 -18.51 6.51 6.52
C TYR A 126 -19.17 7.27 5.38
N LYS A 127 -18.86 8.57 5.22
CA LYS A 127 -19.33 9.37 4.08
C LYS A 127 -18.87 8.78 2.74
N ALA A 128 -17.62 8.36 2.65
CA ALA A 128 -17.09 7.72 1.45
C ALA A 128 -17.85 6.42 1.14
N MET A 129 -18.19 5.62 2.15
CA MET A 129 -18.97 4.40 1.97
C MET A 129 -20.39 4.69 1.42
N LEU A 130 -21.08 5.69 1.97
CA LEU A 130 -22.38 6.13 1.45
C LEU A 130 -22.29 6.72 0.04
N ALA A 131 -21.19 7.41 -0.26
CA ALA A 131 -20.90 8.00 -1.57
C ALA A 131 -20.31 6.99 -2.58
N LYS A 132 -20.41 5.68 -2.31
CA LYS A 132 -19.92 4.59 -3.17
C LYS A 132 -18.42 4.66 -3.46
N GLY A 133 -17.64 5.15 -2.50
CA GLY A 133 -16.19 5.34 -2.61
C GLY A 133 -15.78 6.75 -3.01
N LYS A 134 -16.71 7.59 -3.46
CA LYS A 134 -16.38 8.91 -4.00
C LYS A 134 -16.05 9.88 -2.87
N THR A 135 -14.86 10.44 -2.93
CA THR A 135 -14.35 11.45 -2.00
C THR A 135 -14.05 12.73 -2.78
N ASP A 136 -14.36 13.90 -2.21
CA ASP A 136 -14.33 15.15 -2.98
C ASP A 136 -12.90 15.59 -3.37
N ASN A 137 -11.89 15.21 -2.58
CA ASN A 137 -10.51 15.68 -2.75
C ASN A 137 -9.45 14.57 -2.55
N ARG A 138 -9.87 13.30 -2.66
CA ARG A 138 -9.03 12.11 -2.42
C ARG A 138 -9.31 11.04 -3.48
N PRO A 139 -8.44 10.03 -3.63
CA PRO A 139 -8.73 8.90 -4.51
C PRO A 139 -9.98 8.14 -4.06
N GLU A 140 -10.70 7.58 -5.03
CA GLU A 140 -11.93 6.81 -4.81
C GLU A 140 -11.63 5.51 -4.05
N LEU A 141 -12.34 5.26 -2.95
CA LEU A 141 -12.21 4.02 -2.19
C LEU A 141 -13.02 2.89 -2.82
N VAL A 142 -12.34 1.79 -3.15
CA VAL A 142 -12.98 0.58 -3.66
C VAL A 142 -13.17 -0.43 -2.54
N TRP A 143 -14.42 -0.78 -2.26
CA TRP A 143 -14.77 -1.78 -1.26
C TRP A 143 -15.19 -3.08 -1.95
N LYS A 144 -14.45 -4.17 -1.72
CA LYS A 144 -14.83 -5.51 -2.20
C LYS A 144 -15.42 -6.30 -1.04
N PRO A 145 -16.74 -6.54 -0.98
CA PRO A 145 -17.31 -7.37 0.06
C PRO A 145 -16.76 -8.79 -0.08
N LEU A 146 -16.12 -9.30 0.99
CA LEU A 146 -15.63 -10.69 1.03
C LEU A 146 -16.77 -11.73 1.15
N LYS A 147 -17.97 -11.27 1.47
CA LYS A 147 -19.19 -12.09 1.55
C LYS A 147 -20.33 -11.34 0.87
N ASP A 148 -20.44 -11.52 -0.44
CA ASP A 148 -21.70 -11.30 -1.15
C ASP A 148 -22.62 -12.48 -0.84
N ARG A 149 -23.82 -12.20 -0.33
CA ARG A 149 -24.96 -13.10 0.00
C ARG A 149 -25.24 -13.19 1.50
N LEU A 150 -26.13 -12.30 1.94
CA LEU A 150 -27.30 -12.73 2.71
C LEU A 150 -28.45 -12.96 1.72
#